data_AF-A0A2E4R7M1-F1
#
_entry.id   AF-A0A2E4R7M1-F1
#
_cell.length_a   1.000
_cell.length_b   1.000
_cell.length_c   1.000
_cell.angle_alpha   90.00
_cell.angle_beta   90.00
_cell.angle_gamma   90.00
#
_symmetry.space_group_name_H-M   'P 1'
#
loop_
_entity.id
_entity.type
_entity.pdbx_description
1 polymer ?
#
loop_
_entity_poly.entity_id
_entity_poly.type
_entity_poly.pdbx_seq_one_letter_code
_entity_poly.pdbx_strand_id
1 'polypeptide(L)'
;MAGIHEQSTLTSKGQITLPKSIRQALGATSGSKVIFELRGGEVIVTCAAAPHEDPAIGAFLALLEKDIGQGKRIGSLPKGLAQAMKASSGHSVDTNEDIEGEVAL
;
A
#
# COMPACT_ATOMS: atom_id res chain seq x y z
N MET A 1 16.86 -8.45 9.03
CA MET A 1 17.19 -9.00 7.69
C MET A 1 18.62 -8.62 7.37
N ALA A 2 19.43 -9.53 6.83
CA ALA A 2 20.78 -9.19 6.37
C ALA A 2 20.68 -8.31 5.12
N GLY A 3 21.36 -7.16 5.10
CA GLY A 3 21.44 -6.31 3.91
C GLY A 3 22.31 -6.96 2.84
N ILE A 4 21.94 -6.79 1.56
CA ILE A 4 22.78 -7.18 0.42
C ILE A 4 23.68 -5.98 0.10
N HIS A 5 24.98 -6.15 0.12
CA HIS A 5 25.96 -5.12 -0.23
C HIS A 5 26.76 -5.58 -1.45
N GLU A 6 26.65 -4.82 -2.54
CA GLU A 6 27.31 -5.11 -3.82
C GLU A 6 27.89 -3.83 -4.39
N GLN A 7 28.93 -3.95 -5.21
CA GLN A 7 29.57 -2.82 -5.88
C GLN A 7 29.29 -2.87 -7.39
N SER A 8 29.13 -1.70 -8.00
CA SER A 8 28.99 -1.56 -9.45
C SER A 8 29.77 -0.34 -9.94
N THR A 9 30.34 -0.44 -11.14
CA THR A 9 31.11 0.65 -11.73
C THR A 9 30.20 1.57 -12.54
N LEU A 10 30.35 2.88 -12.34
CA LEU A 10 29.73 3.89 -13.18
C LEU A 10 30.43 3.92 -14.55
N THR A 11 29.67 3.71 -15.61
CA THR A 11 30.17 3.85 -16.98
C THR A 11 30.44 5.33 -17.31
N SER A 12 31.20 5.59 -18.39
CA SER A 12 31.45 6.95 -18.88
C SER A 12 30.19 7.74 -19.26
N LYS A 13 29.08 7.03 -19.54
CA LYS A 13 27.76 7.63 -19.84
C LYS A 13 26.88 7.82 -18.60
N GLY A 14 27.42 7.62 -17.40
CA GLY A 14 26.68 7.74 -16.15
C GLY A 14 25.70 6.59 -15.88
N GLN A 15 25.82 5.46 -16.60
CA GLN A 15 25.00 4.27 -16.33
C GLN A 15 25.66 3.39 -15.27
N ILE A 16 24.86 2.85 -14.35
CA ILE A 16 25.24 1.78 -13.42
C ILE A 16 24.48 0.51 -13.75
N THR A 17 25.07 -0.64 -13.45
CA THR A 17 24.42 -1.95 -13.59
C THR A 17 23.92 -2.40 -12.23
N LEU A 18 22.64 -2.76 -12.12
CA LEU A 18 22.12 -3.44 -10.93
C LEU A 18 22.68 -4.87 -10.83
N PRO A 19 23.49 -5.19 -9.80
CA PRO A 19 24.02 -6.54 -9.58
C PRO A 19 22.89 -7.57 -9.51
N LYS A 20 23.18 -8.83 -9.88
CA LYS A 20 22.16 -9.88 -10.01
C LYS A 20 21.36 -10.07 -8.71
N SER A 21 22.04 -10.09 -7.56
CA SER A 21 21.47 -10.22 -6.23
C SER A 21 20.49 -9.08 -5.90
N ILE A 22 20.91 -7.83 -6.12
CA ILE A 22 20.05 -6.64 -5.92
C ILE A 22 18.86 -6.66 -6.87
N ARG A 23 19.08 -6.97 -8.16
CA ARG A 23 18.02 -7.05 -9.17
C ARG A 23 16.94 -8.06 -8.79
N GLN A 24 17.35 -9.24 -8.30
CA GLN A 24 16.43 -10.29 -7.84
C GLN A 24 15.68 -9.86 -6.57
N ALA A 25 16.36 -9.24 -5.61
CA ALA A 25 15.74 -8.75 -4.37
C ALA A 25 14.70 -7.64 -4.63
N LEU A 26 14.94 -6.79 -5.63
CA LEU A 26 13.99 -5.76 -6.06
C LEU A 26 12.87 -6.30 -6.98
N GLY A 27 12.96 -7.54 -7.46
CA GLY A 27 12.03 -8.07 -8.46
C GLY A 27 12.12 -7.38 -9.83
N ALA A 28 13.23 -6.68 -10.12
CA ALA A 28 13.40 -5.95 -11.36
C ALA A 28 13.73 -6.90 -12.53
N THR A 29 13.01 -6.76 -13.64
CA THR A 29 13.23 -7.49 -14.89
C THR A 29 13.61 -6.54 -16.02
N SER A 30 13.89 -7.09 -17.21
CA SER A 30 14.19 -6.26 -18.38
C SER A 30 12.98 -5.38 -18.72
N GLY A 31 13.19 -4.06 -18.78
CA GLY A 31 12.12 -3.08 -19.02
C GLY A 31 11.41 -2.58 -17.75
N SER A 32 11.73 -3.11 -16.56
CA SER A 32 11.25 -2.53 -15.31
C SER A 32 11.73 -1.09 -15.16
N LYS A 33 10.84 -0.21 -14.70
CA LYS A 33 11.20 1.15 -14.28
C LYS A 33 11.64 1.12 -12.83
N VAL A 34 12.67 1.90 -12.50
CA VAL A 34 13.11 2.13 -11.13
C VAL A 34 13.00 3.61 -10.81
N ILE A 35 12.74 3.90 -9.54
CA ILE A 35 12.66 5.25 -8.98
C ILE A 35 13.95 5.46 -8.18
N PHE A 36 14.60 6.60 -8.41
CA PHE A 36 15.75 7.05 -7.63
C PHE A 36 15.31 8.19 -6.72
N GLU A 37 15.54 8.04 -5.42
CA GLU A 37 15.36 9.09 -4.42
C GLU A 37 16.72 9.40 -3.78
N LEU A 38 17.07 10.68 -3.67
CA LEU A 38 18.26 11.12 -2.93
C LEU A 38 17.83 11.59 -1.55
N ARG A 39 18.30 10.92 -0.50
CA ARG A 39 17.97 11.24 0.90
C ARG A 39 19.25 11.25 1.73
N GLY A 40 19.59 12.40 2.32
CA GLY A 40 20.71 12.49 3.26
C GLY A 40 22.08 12.08 2.70
N GLY A 41 22.27 12.14 1.37
CA GLY A 41 23.48 11.68 0.70
C GLY A 41 23.46 10.21 0.25
N GLU A 42 22.40 9.47 0.57
CA GLU A 42 22.15 8.12 0.09
C GLU A 42 21.19 8.14 -1.10
N VAL A 43 21.42 7.22 -2.04
CA VAL A 43 20.51 6.99 -3.17
C VAL A 43 19.68 5.75 -2.87
N ILE A 44 18.38 5.93 -2.71
CA ILE A 44 17.41 4.85 -2.56
C ILE A 44 16.90 4.51 -3.96
N VAL A 45 16.97 3.22 -4.31
CA VAL A 45 16.45 2.70 -5.57
C VAL A 45 15.30 1.76 -5.28
N THR A 46 14.13 2.09 -5.82
CA THR A 46 12.92 1.29 -5.66
C THR A 46 12.42 0.86 -7.02
N CYS A 47 11.90 -0.36 -7.15
CA CYS A 47 11.13 -0.70 -8.35
C CYS A 47 9.87 0.15 -8.40
N ALA A 48 9.64 0.83 -9.52
CA ALA A 48 8.36 1.48 -9.75
C ALA A 48 7.31 0.36 -9.76
N ALA A 49 6.35 0.42 -8.84
CA ALA A 49 5.20 -0.47 -8.90
C ALA A 49 4.54 -0.26 -10.26
N ALA A 50 4.49 -1.31 -11.07
CA ALA A 50 3.54 -1.32 -12.16
C ALA A 50 2.15 -1.24 -11.50
N PRO A 51 1.22 -0.44 -12.02
CA PRO A 51 -0.18 -0.57 -11.63
C PRO A 51 -0.55 -2.04 -11.75
N HIS A 52 -0.82 -2.68 -10.62
CA HIS A 52 -1.28 -4.06 -10.64
C HIS A 52 -2.77 -4.01 -11.00
N GLU A 53 -3.05 -4.24 -12.27
CA GLU A 53 -4.42 -4.49 -12.70
C GLU A 53 -4.69 -5.98 -12.57
N ASP A 54 -5.53 -6.34 -11.60
CA ASP A 54 -6.09 -7.68 -11.48
C ASP A 54 -7.55 -7.63 -11.97
N PRO A 55 -7.85 -8.17 -13.16
CA PRO A 55 -9.20 -8.14 -13.71
C PRO A 55 -10.23 -8.89 -12.86
N ALA A 56 -9.81 -9.93 -12.12
CA ALA A 56 -10.72 -10.70 -11.27
C ALA A 56 -11.07 -9.93 -10.00
N ILE A 57 -10.07 -9.34 -9.34
CA ILE A 57 -10.29 -8.45 -8.19
C ILE A 57 -11.10 -7.23 -8.64
N GLY A 58 -10.76 -6.62 -9.78
CA GLY A 58 -11.48 -5.47 -10.31
C GLY A 58 -12.96 -5.77 -10.57
N ALA A 59 -13.27 -6.89 -11.24
CA ALA A 59 -14.64 -7.32 -11.49
C ALA A 59 -15.40 -7.63 -10.18
N PHE A 60 -14.72 -8.22 -9.20
CA PHE A 60 -15.31 -8.49 -7.89
C PHE A 60 -15.64 -7.21 -7.12
N LEU A 61 -14.72 -6.24 -7.10
CA LEU A 61 -14.96 -4.94 -6.45
C LEU A 61 -16.11 -4.18 -7.10
N ALA A 62 -16.21 -4.21 -8.44
CA ALA A 62 -17.34 -3.59 -9.16
C ALA A 62 -18.69 -4.24 -8.81
N LEU A 63 -18.72 -5.55 -8.57
CA LEU A 63 -19.92 -6.24 -8.09
C LEU A 63 -20.32 -5.75 -6.69
N LEU A 64 -19.36 -5.66 -5.76
CA LEU A 64 -19.61 -5.19 -4.40
C LEU A 64 -20.11 -3.75 -4.38
N GLU A 65 -19.50 -2.86 -5.17
CA GLU A 65 -19.92 -1.48 -5.31
C GLU A 65 -21.39 -1.37 -5.74
N LYS A 66 -21.78 -2.14 -6.77
CA LYS A 66 -23.15 -2.15 -7.28
C LYS A 66 -24.14 -2.68 -6.25
N ASP A 67 -23.80 -3.76 -5.56
CA ASP A 67 -24.67 -4.33 -4.51
C ASP A 67 -24.85 -3.34 -3.36
N ILE A 68 -23.76 -2.72 -2.90
CA ILE A 68 -23.79 -1.73 -1.82
C ILE A 68 -24.63 -0.51 -2.22
N GLY A 69 -24.41 0.05 -3.41
CA GLY A 69 -25.16 1.20 -3.91
C GLY A 69 -26.66 0.93 -4.09
N GLN A 70 -27.05 -0.34 -4.26
CA GLN A 70 -28.44 -0.79 -4.34
C GLN A 70 -29.00 -1.23 -2.97
N GLY A 71 -28.22 -1.14 -1.89
CA GLY A 71 -28.59 -1.65 -0.57
C GLY A 71 -28.79 -3.18 -0.53
N LYS A 72 -28.28 -3.91 -1.53
CA LYS A 72 -28.37 -5.37 -1.61
C LYS A 72 -27.27 -5.99 -0.77
N ARG A 73 -27.62 -7.08 -0.08
CA ARG A 73 -26.69 -7.87 0.76
C ARG A 73 -26.00 -7.05 1.87
N ILE A 74 -26.53 -5.87 2.20
CA ILE A 74 -26.16 -5.11 3.40
C ILE A 74 -27.06 -5.57 4.54
N GLY A 75 -26.47 -6.09 5.60
CA GLY A 75 -27.17 -6.42 6.84
C GLY A 75 -27.41 -5.17 7.70
N SER A 76 -28.37 -5.25 8.63
CA SER A 76 -28.51 -4.23 9.66
C SER A 76 -27.30 -4.23 10.60
N LEU A 77 -26.94 -3.07 11.13
CA LEU A 77 -25.96 -2.97 12.20
C LEU A 77 -26.37 -3.84 13.40
N PRO A 78 -25.43 -4.54 14.06
CA PRO A 78 -25.69 -5.18 15.34
C PRO A 78 -26.28 -4.16 16.32
N LYS A 79 -27.28 -4.59 17.11
CA LYS A 79 -28.03 -3.67 18.00
C LYS A 79 -27.13 -2.84 18.91
N GLY A 80 -26.12 -3.47 19.51
CA GLY A 80 -25.16 -2.78 20.38
C GLY A 80 -24.38 -1.69 19.64
N LEU A 81 -23.91 -1.98 18.42
CA LEU A 81 -23.20 -1.01 17.59
C LEU A 81 -24.11 0.14 17.16
N ALA A 82 -25.34 -0.17 16.71
CA ALA A 82 -26.31 0.86 16.34
C ALA A 82 -26.64 1.80 17.52
N GLN A 83 -26.77 1.24 18.73
CA GLN A 83 -27.03 2.02 19.94
C GLN A 83 -25.84 2.88 20.34
N ALA A 84 -24.61 2.35 20.26
CA ALA A 84 -23.39 3.10 20.52
C ALA A 84 -23.22 4.26 19.51
N MET A 85 -23.38 4.00 18.21
CA MET A 85 -23.32 5.04 17.18
C MET A 85 -24.37 6.13 17.39
N LYS A 86 -25.60 5.76 17.79
CA LYS A 86 -26.66 6.73 18.09
C LYS A 86 -26.35 7.56 19.34
N ALA A 87 -25.79 6.95 20.37
CA ALA A 87 -25.36 7.66 21.58
C ALA A 87 -24.20 8.63 21.29
N SER A 88 -23.28 8.26 20.39
CA SER A 88 -22.17 9.11 19.97
C SER A 88 -22.56 10.16 18.92
N SER A 89 -23.71 10.03 18.26
CA SER A 89 -24.22 10.99 17.27
C SER A 89 -24.38 12.39 17.89
N GLY A 90 -23.58 13.34 17.42
CA GLY A 90 -23.58 14.74 17.91
C GLY A 90 -22.37 15.11 18.77
N HIS A 91 -21.48 14.17 19.08
CA HIS A 91 -20.19 14.47 19.70
C HIS A 91 -19.17 14.82 18.60
N SER A 92 -18.57 16.01 18.67
CA SER A 92 -17.42 16.36 17.84
C SER A 92 -16.18 15.76 18.48
N VAL A 93 -15.50 14.85 17.77
CA VAL A 93 -14.22 14.26 18.18
C VAL A 93 -13.15 14.68 17.18
N ASP A 94 -11.91 14.87 17.66
CA ASP A 94 -10.77 15.09 16.76
C ASP A 94 -10.38 13.76 16.13
N THR A 95 -10.48 13.68 14.80
CA THR A 95 -10.13 12.46 14.05
C THR A 95 -8.62 12.25 13.89
N ASN A 96 -7.80 13.22 14.33
CA ASN A 96 -6.34 13.12 14.32
C ASN A 96 -5.73 12.79 15.68
N GLU A 97 -6.55 12.70 16.74
CA GLU A 97 -6.07 12.30 18.06
C GLU A 97 -5.65 10.82 18.08
N ASP A 98 -4.62 10.48 18.84
CA ASP A 98 -4.18 9.10 19.01
C ASP A 98 -5.29 8.26 19.68
N ILE A 99 -5.52 7.06 19.17
CA ILE A 99 -6.53 6.15 19.74
C ILE A 99 -5.96 5.49 21.00
N GLU A 100 -6.47 5.88 22.16
CA GLU A 100 -6.12 5.28 23.45
C GLU A 100 -7.11 4.17 23.86
N GLY A 101 -6.60 3.02 24.33
CA GLY A 101 -7.40 1.94 24.91
C GLY A 101 -7.05 0.53 24.40
N GLU A 102 -7.55 -0.50 25.09
CA GLU A 102 -7.41 -1.90 24.66
C GLU A 102 -8.38 -2.23 23.52
N VAL A 103 -7.85 -2.79 22.42
CA VAL A 103 -8.68 -3.31 21.32
C VAL A 103 -9.03 -4.76 21.63
N ALA A 104 -10.32 -5.06 21.75
CA ALA A 104 -10.79 -6.45 21.79
C ALA A 104 -10.60 -7.10 20.42
N LEU A 105 -9.79 -8.17 20.35
CA LEU A 105 -9.58 -9.00 19.16
C LEU A 105 -10.68 -10.06 19.01
#